data_AF-A0A920QSW4-F1
#
_entry.id   AF-A0A920QSW4-F1
#
_cell.length_a   1.000
_cell.length_b   1.000
_cell.length_c   1.000
_cell.angle_alpha   90.00
_cell.angle_beta   90.00
_cell.angle_gamma   90.00
#
_symmetry.space_group_name_H-M   'P 1'
#
loop_
_entity.id
_entity.type
_entity.pdbx_description
1 polymer ?
#
loop_
_entity_poly.entity_id
_entity_poly.type
_entity_poly.pdbx_seq_one_letter_code
_entity_poly.pdbx_strand_id
1 'polypeptide(L)'
;MSYQVIARKYRPQRFSDVVGQDHVSQTLANAIAAERIAHAYLFCGPRGTGKTTLARIFAKCLNCTDGPKVDFPDDDPKCVEIAEGRSIDVLEIDGASNNGVEQVRELRETCVYAPASSKFKIYIIDEVHMLSTAAFNALLKTLEEPPAHVKFLFATTEPEKVLPTILSRCQRYDLRRIPVDLIAKHLNYICGEEKVTVDEGALFAIARGAEGCMRDAESALDQLISFCGTNITEPDVLSMFGLTAQAQLFALAEAVLTGDSTRTLTELNALAGQGKDLGRLVSDLLTHIRNRLVYVVSKGDLSLLEVSEAEASALETGAKLADEQALARVLDVLTDCEGRLRLATSKKILIEVSLLKAAQAKSALGIDEVLGQLQKNASRRARDRLAKRRRARGRNRLPSQAPRQSQPQGQAGPGTGQVGGAGRPAGNLVTARRRGGQGQPVHAGLFSAGARRVFFGRRLRDWARRGTPALVDNQRNQEMLAEQLPALGHPGCSFGSPRTAPGGSTPAPALEPIDESDRNRAGKKKTATPSRCRSTRTNSRTIRLSKRRWSCSAAGSSRCGSDPEILTWQALVN
;
A
#
# COMPACT_ATOMS: atom_id res chain seq x y z
N MET A 1 41.07 -7.76 19.56
CA MET A 1 39.65 -7.84 19.92
C MET A 1 38.89 -8.26 18.69
N SER A 2 37.97 -9.23 18.79
CA SER A 2 37.09 -9.59 17.69
C SER A 2 36.23 -8.38 17.32
N TYR A 3 36.11 -8.07 16.03
CA TYR A 3 35.18 -7.05 15.55
C TYR A 3 33.76 -7.33 16.08
N GLN A 4 33.15 -6.33 16.68
CA GLN A 4 31.79 -6.39 17.18
C GLN A 4 30.97 -5.32 16.47
N VAL A 5 29.88 -5.74 15.84
CA VAL A 5 28.95 -4.84 15.13
C VAL A 5 28.47 -3.74 16.07
N ILE A 6 28.41 -2.50 15.57
CA ILE A 6 27.99 -1.31 16.33
C ILE A 6 26.70 -1.56 17.12
N ALA A 7 25.69 -2.15 16.47
CA ALA A 7 24.39 -2.43 17.10
C ALA A 7 24.44 -3.38 18.33
N ARG A 8 25.54 -4.11 18.50
CA ARG A 8 25.80 -4.92 19.70
C ARG A 8 26.73 -4.19 20.67
N LYS A 9 27.70 -3.43 20.18
CA LYS A 9 28.69 -2.70 20.99
C LYS A 9 28.04 -1.55 21.78
N TYR A 10 27.18 -0.77 21.15
CA TYR A 10 26.50 0.38 21.75
C TYR A 10 25.11 0.05 22.30
N ARG A 11 24.80 -1.24 22.47
CA ARG A 11 23.52 -1.64 23.04
C ARG A 11 23.38 -1.01 24.43
N PRO A 12 22.30 -0.26 24.71
CA PRO A 12 22.07 0.38 26.01
C PRO A 12 22.24 -0.58 27.19
N GLN A 13 22.96 -0.15 28.22
CA GLN A 13 23.23 -0.97 29.41
C GLN A 13 22.41 -0.53 30.62
N ARG A 14 22.02 0.75 30.68
CA ARG A 14 21.23 1.37 31.75
C ARG A 14 20.00 2.09 31.19
N PHE A 15 19.06 2.45 32.06
CA PHE A 15 17.87 3.21 31.66
C PHE A 15 18.19 4.57 31.05
N SER A 16 19.27 5.22 31.51
CA SER A 16 19.78 6.50 31.00
C SER A 16 20.24 6.44 29.54
N ASP A 17 20.65 5.26 29.07
CA ASP A 17 21.24 5.09 27.75
C ASP A 17 20.17 4.81 26.68
N VAL A 18 18.92 4.59 27.10
CA VAL A 18 17.81 4.24 26.19
C VAL A 18 17.28 5.51 25.52
N VAL A 19 17.46 5.59 24.21
CA VAL A 19 17.05 6.77 23.43
C VAL A 19 15.55 6.73 23.10
N GLY A 20 14.83 7.81 23.43
CA GLY A 20 13.47 8.06 22.95
C GLY A 20 12.36 7.27 23.64
N GLN A 21 12.62 6.63 24.79
CA GLN A 21 11.65 5.86 25.56
C GLN A 21 11.55 6.30 27.02
N ASP A 22 11.74 7.60 27.28
CA ASP A 22 11.82 8.16 28.64
C ASP A 22 10.59 7.82 29.49
N HIS A 23 9.40 7.79 28.88
CA HIS A 23 8.15 7.46 29.58
C HIS A 23 8.17 6.03 30.14
N VAL A 24 8.77 5.07 29.42
CA VAL A 24 8.86 3.68 29.88
C VAL A 24 9.99 3.54 30.90
N SER A 25 11.18 4.05 30.59
CA SER A 25 12.35 3.98 31.47
C SER A 25 12.08 4.60 32.84
N GLN A 26 11.46 5.79 32.87
CA GLN A 26 11.10 6.46 34.12
C GLN A 26 10.04 5.69 34.91
N THR A 27 9.05 5.11 34.24
CA THR A 27 7.99 4.34 34.93
C THR A 27 8.55 3.08 35.57
N LEU A 28 9.45 2.37 34.89
CA LEU A 28 10.13 1.19 35.45
C LEU A 28 11.05 1.58 36.61
N ALA A 29 11.82 2.67 36.48
CA ALA A 29 12.66 3.19 37.56
C ALA A 29 11.84 3.53 38.81
N ASN A 30 10.70 4.20 38.62
CA ASN A 30 9.77 4.53 39.71
C ASN A 30 9.16 3.27 40.34
N ALA A 31 8.86 2.22 39.55
CA ALA A 31 8.32 0.97 40.07
C ALA A 31 9.33 0.23 40.96
N ILE A 32 10.62 0.28 40.62
CA ILE A 32 11.70 -0.26 41.46
C ILE A 32 11.82 0.53 42.75
N ALA A 33 11.90 1.87 42.66
CA ALA A 33 12.05 2.73 43.84
C ALA A 33 10.86 2.63 44.81
N ALA A 34 9.65 2.39 44.29
CA ALA A 34 8.45 2.21 45.08
C ALA A 34 8.19 0.75 45.52
N GLU A 35 9.13 -0.17 45.25
CA GLU A 35 9.02 -1.61 45.53
C GLU A 35 7.74 -2.27 44.95
N ARG A 36 7.18 -1.69 43.88
CA ARG A 36 5.94 -2.13 43.24
C ARG A 36 6.23 -2.98 41.99
N ILE A 37 6.98 -4.06 42.18
CA ILE A 37 7.42 -4.94 41.10
C ILE A 37 6.34 -6.01 40.81
N ALA A 38 5.63 -5.86 39.70
CA ALA A 38 4.68 -6.86 39.20
C ALA A 38 5.35 -8.21 38.86
N HIS A 39 4.55 -9.24 38.63
CA HIS A 39 5.03 -10.57 38.25
C HIS A 39 5.24 -10.72 36.73
N ALA A 40 4.53 -9.94 35.91
CA ALA A 40 4.63 -10.00 34.46
C ALA A 40 4.57 -8.62 33.79
N TYR A 41 5.43 -8.41 32.81
CA TYR A 41 5.57 -7.20 32.01
C TYR A 41 5.51 -7.54 30.53
N LEU A 42 4.88 -6.68 29.73
CA LEU A 42 4.79 -6.84 28.29
C LEU A 42 5.27 -5.56 27.60
N PHE A 43 6.40 -5.65 26.92
CA PHE A 43 6.98 -4.61 26.09
C PHE A 43 6.47 -4.75 24.65
N CYS A 44 5.69 -3.79 24.20
CA CYS A 44 5.06 -3.77 22.89
C CYS A 44 5.66 -2.66 22.04
N GLY A 45 5.69 -2.84 20.73
CA GLY A 45 6.00 -1.77 19.79
C GLY A 45 6.78 -2.22 18.57
N PRO A 46 7.05 -1.31 17.62
CA PRO A 46 7.74 -1.63 16.38
C PRO A 46 9.09 -2.33 16.60
N ARG A 47 9.59 -3.04 15.59
CA ARG A 47 10.93 -3.66 15.63
C ARG A 47 11.99 -2.57 15.87
N GLY A 48 13.09 -2.92 16.53
CA GLY A 48 14.23 -2.01 16.67
C GLY A 48 14.06 -0.82 17.64
N THR A 49 12.92 -0.70 18.34
CA THR A 49 12.68 0.36 19.35
C THR A 49 13.30 0.10 20.72
N GLY A 50 13.91 -1.07 20.93
CA GLY A 50 14.62 -1.42 22.17
C GLY A 50 13.87 -2.31 23.16
N LYS A 51 12.77 -2.98 22.77
CA LYS A 51 11.97 -3.86 23.65
C LYS A 51 12.78 -4.86 24.48
N THR A 52 13.51 -5.75 23.81
CA THR A 52 14.34 -6.79 24.46
C THR A 52 15.50 -6.18 25.24
N THR A 53 16.06 -5.06 24.75
CA THR A 53 17.10 -4.31 25.46
C THR A 53 16.57 -3.76 26.79
N LEU A 54 15.37 -3.16 26.78
CA LEU A 54 14.73 -2.62 27.99
C LEU A 54 14.37 -3.73 28.98
N ALA A 55 13.87 -4.87 28.49
CA ALA A 55 13.64 -6.06 29.32
C ALA A 55 14.94 -6.53 30.00
N ARG A 56 16.06 -6.54 29.26
CA ARG A 56 17.36 -6.92 29.81
C ARG A 56 17.88 -5.91 30.84
N ILE A 57 17.76 -4.61 30.57
CA ILE A 57 18.12 -3.55 31.53
C ILE A 57 17.29 -3.71 32.81
N PHE A 58 15.98 -3.91 32.68
CA PHE A 58 15.11 -4.13 33.82
C PHE A 58 15.50 -5.38 34.61
N ALA A 59 15.84 -6.48 33.93
CA ALA A 59 16.34 -7.68 34.59
C ALA A 59 17.63 -7.43 35.40
N LYS A 60 18.56 -6.61 34.86
CA LYS A 60 19.76 -6.18 35.60
C LYS A 60 19.41 -5.38 36.85
N CYS A 61 18.52 -4.39 36.72
CA CYS A 61 18.10 -3.58 37.88
C CYS A 61 17.45 -4.43 38.98
N LEU A 62 16.71 -5.48 38.61
CA LEU A 62 16.09 -6.41 39.56
C LEU A 62 17.09 -7.34 40.25
N ASN A 63 18.13 -7.79 39.54
CA ASN A 63 19.05 -8.84 39.99
C ASN A 63 20.48 -8.40 40.33
N CYS A 64 20.83 -7.12 40.13
CA CYS A 64 22.12 -6.57 40.52
C CYS A 64 22.46 -6.80 42.00
N THR A 65 23.73 -6.69 42.36
CA THR A 65 24.18 -6.87 43.75
C THR A 65 23.52 -5.85 44.66
N ASP A 66 22.95 -6.32 45.77
CA ASP A 66 22.12 -5.54 46.69
C ASP A 66 20.85 -4.91 46.07
N GLY A 67 20.42 -5.42 44.91
CA GLY A 67 19.20 -5.01 44.22
C GLY A 67 17.90 -5.51 44.88
N PRO A 68 16.75 -4.92 44.51
CA PRO A 68 16.50 -4.13 43.30
C PRO A 68 16.90 -2.67 43.45
N LYS A 69 17.61 -2.12 42.45
CA LYS A 69 17.97 -0.69 42.38
C LYS A 69 18.05 -0.23 40.92
N VAL A 70 17.80 1.06 40.70
CA VAL A 70 17.78 1.65 39.35
C VAL A 70 19.19 1.71 38.78
N ASP A 71 20.15 2.15 39.59
CA ASP A 71 21.56 2.27 39.22
C ASP A 71 22.40 1.17 39.84
N PHE A 72 23.38 0.70 39.07
CA PHE A 72 24.34 -0.32 39.45
C PHE A 72 25.72 0.00 38.83
N PRO A 73 26.81 -0.47 39.43
CA PRO A 73 28.14 -0.24 38.88
C PRO A 73 28.36 -1.11 37.63
N ASP A 74 29.18 -0.64 36.69
CA ASP A 74 29.38 -1.30 35.39
C ASP A 74 30.10 -2.66 35.49
N ASP A 75 30.81 -2.89 36.60
CA ASP A 75 31.56 -4.11 36.90
C ASP A 75 30.79 -5.10 37.79
N ASP A 76 29.50 -4.86 38.04
CA ASP A 76 28.67 -5.80 38.82
C ASP A 76 28.60 -7.16 38.13
N PRO A 77 29.03 -8.26 38.79
CA PRO A 77 29.19 -9.56 38.14
C PRO A 77 27.85 -10.09 37.61
N LYS A 78 26.74 -9.88 38.33
CA LYS A 78 25.41 -10.32 37.90
C LYS A 78 24.94 -9.52 36.69
N CYS A 79 25.17 -8.20 36.70
CA CYS A 79 24.83 -7.35 35.55
C CYS A 79 25.63 -7.72 34.29
N VAL A 80 26.91 -8.05 34.43
CA VAL A 80 27.75 -8.52 33.32
C VAL A 80 27.25 -9.87 32.78
N GLU A 81 26.99 -10.84 33.65
CA GLU A 81 26.44 -12.14 33.25
C GLU A 81 25.11 -12.01 32.49
N ILE A 82 24.23 -11.12 32.94
CA ILE A 82 22.95 -10.82 32.27
C ILE A 82 23.19 -10.11 30.93
N ALA A 83 24.14 -9.17 30.87
CA ALA A 83 24.46 -8.44 29.63
C ALA A 83 24.90 -9.39 28.51
N GLU A 84 25.70 -10.38 28.89
CA GLU A 84 26.28 -11.39 27.99
C GLU A 84 25.37 -12.58 27.72
N GLY A 85 24.24 -12.70 28.46
CA GLY A 85 23.29 -13.80 28.32
C GLY A 85 23.80 -15.12 28.91
N ARG A 86 24.69 -15.07 29.91
CA ARG A 86 25.27 -16.23 30.60
C ARG A 86 24.62 -16.52 31.95
N SER A 87 23.74 -15.64 32.43
CA SER A 87 23.08 -15.79 33.72
C SER A 87 22.17 -17.01 33.75
N ILE A 88 22.27 -17.78 34.83
CA ILE A 88 21.37 -18.93 35.10
C ILE A 88 19.98 -18.45 35.56
N ASP A 89 19.94 -17.30 36.24
CA ASP A 89 18.72 -16.74 36.81
C ASP A 89 17.94 -15.85 35.85
N VAL A 90 18.53 -15.48 34.71
CA VAL A 90 17.86 -14.70 33.64
C VAL A 90 17.93 -15.49 32.34
N LEU A 91 16.80 -16.09 31.98
CA LEU A 91 16.68 -16.94 30.80
C LEU A 91 16.02 -16.14 29.67
N GLU A 92 16.78 -15.89 28.60
CA GLU A 92 16.28 -15.24 27.38
C GLU A 92 15.91 -16.28 26.34
N ILE A 93 14.66 -16.24 25.88
CA ILE A 93 14.04 -17.23 25.02
C ILE A 93 13.42 -16.51 23.84
N ASP A 94 13.85 -16.89 22.65
CA ASP A 94 13.21 -16.44 21.42
C ASP A 94 11.98 -17.29 21.14
N GLY A 95 10.80 -16.66 21.18
CA GLY A 95 9.50 -17.29 20.92
C GLY A 95 9.35 -17.78 19.48
N ALA A 96 10.10 -17.24 18.53
CA ALA A 96 10.10 -17.75 17.15
C ALA A 96 10.80 -19.12 17.05
N SER A 97 11.91 -19.29 17.78
CA SER A 97 12.72 -20.51 17.81
C SER A 97 12.18 -21.57 18.79
N ASN A 98 11.46 -21.14 19.83
CA ASN A 98 10.97 -21.99 20.92
C ASN A 98 9.44 -21.96 21.06
N ASN A 99 8.71 -22.09 19.95
CA ASN A 99 7.26 -21.93 19.90
C ASN A 99 6.44 -23.15 20.41
N GLY A 100 7.11 -24.26 20.69
CA GLY A 100 6.48 -25.53 21.06
C GLY A 100 6.01 -25.60 22.52
N VAL A 101 5.04 -26.49 22.76
CA VAL A 101 4.42 -26.68 24.08
C VAL A 101 5.39 -27.33 25.06
N GLU A 102 6.25 -28.24 24.59
CA GLU A 102 7.16 -28.98 25.46
C GLU A 102 8.24 -28.06 26.06
N GLN A 103 8.82 -27.15 25.26
CA GLN A 103 9.78 -26.16 25.75
C GLN A 103 9.15 -25.31 26.86
N VAL A 104 7.91 -24.87 26.67
CA VAL A 104 7.21 -24.05 27.65
C VAL A 104 6.81 -24.84 28.90
N ARG A 105 6.55 -26.15 28.79
CA ARG A 105 6.36 -27.01 29.96
C ARG A 105 7.63 -27.16 30.77
N GLU A 106 8.77 -27.32 30.12
CA GLU A 106 10.08 -27.36 30.78
C GLU A 106 10.34 -26.04 31.54
N LEU A 107 10.02 -24.89 30.93
CA LEU A 107 10.06 -23.60 31.63
C LEU A 107 9.16 -23.58 32.86
N ARG A 108 7.93 -24.09 32.74
CA ARG A 108 6.98 -24.16 33.85
C ARG A 108 7.52 -25.01 35.01
N GLU A 109 8.15 -26.13 34.70
CA GLU A 109 8.76 -27.02 35.70
C GLU A 109 9.94 -26.32 36.39
N THR A 110 10.75 -25.59 35.63
CA THR A 110 11.87 -24.83 36.22
C THR A 110 11.43 -23.62 37.05
N CYS A 111 10.22 -23.07 36.83
CA CYS A 111 9.69 -21.92 37.56
C CYS A 111 9.46 -22.18 39.05
N VAL A 112 9.30 -23.44 39.46
CA VAL A 112 9.03 -23.77 40.88
C VAL A 112 10.29 -23.64 41.75
N TYR A 113 11.47 -23.77 41.14
CA TYR A 113 12.74 -23.73 41.86
C TYR A 113 13.23 -22.30 42.08
N ALA A 114 13.71 -22.05 43.30
CA ALA A 114 14.31 -20.78 43.71
C ALA A 114 15.49 -20.38 42.80
N PRO A 115 15.79 -19.07 42.68
CA PRO A 115 16.96 -18.60 41.94
C PRO A 115 18.27 -19.12 42.58
N ALA A 116 19.29 -19.32 41.76
CA ALA A 116 20.58 -19.87 42.18
C ALA A 116 21.44 -18.84 42.93
N SER A 117 21.52 -17.61 42.41
CA SER A 117 22.43 -16.57 42.91
C SER A 117 21.78 -15.18 43.01
N SER A 118 20.68 -14.97 42.30
CA SER A 118 19.98 -13.69 42.18
C SER A 118 18.74 -13.61 43.06
N LYS A 119 18.14 -12.41 43.17
CA LYS A 119 16.92 -12.22 43.96
C LYS A 119 15.68 -12.78 43.24
N PHE A 120 15.65 -12.66 41.92
CA PHE A 120 14.55 -13.14 41.08
C PHE A 120 15.05 -14.09 39.99
N LYS A 121 14.19 -15.02 39.61
CA LYS A 121 14.31 -15.84 38.41
C LYS A 121 13.47 -15.20 37.31
N ILE A 122 14.13 -14.72 36.26
CA ILE A 122 13.53 -13.87 35.24
C ILE A 122 13.50 -14.61 33.90
N TYR A 123 12.32 -14.69 33.29
CA TYR A 123 12.13 -15.25 31.96
C TYR A 123 11.85 -14.11 30.98
N ILE A 124 12.80 -13.85 30.08
CA ILE A 124 12.62 -12.90 28.97
C ILE A 124 12.18 -13.70 27.75
N ILE A 125 10.94 -13.50 27.30
CA ILE A 125 10.41 -14.17 26.11
C ILE A 125 10.24 -13.13 25.01
N ASP A 126 11.15 -13.14 24.05
CA ASP A 126 11.11 -12.27 22.88
C ASP A 126 10.16 -12.84 21.81
N GLU A 127 9.58 -11.96 21.01
CA GLU A 127 8.55 -12.28 20.03
C GLU A 127 7.48 -13.26 20.55
N VAL A 128 6.94 -12.98 21.74
CA VAL A 128 5.99 -13.88 22.43
C VAL A 128 4.77 -14.23 21.57
N HIS A 129 4.39 -13.36 20.64
CA HIS A 129 3.29 -13.57 19.70
C HIS A 129 3.50 -14.77 18.74
N MET A 130 4.74 -15.27 18.63
CA MET A 130 5.10 -16.43 17.83
C MET A 130 4.91 -17.77 18.56
N LEU A 131 4.60 -17.75 19.87
CA LEU A 131 4.30 -18.97 20.63
C LEU A 131 3.01 -19.62 20.13
N SER A 132 2.98 -20.95 20.12
CA SER A 132 1.75 -21.69 19.82
C SER A 132 0.68 -21.44 20.90
N THR A 133 -0.59 -21.54 20.51
CA THR A 133 -1.73 -21.39 21.45
C THR A 133 -1.66 -22.38 22.61
N ALA A 134 -1.18 -23.60 22.36
CA ALA A 134 -1.00 -24.60 23.38
C ALA A 134 0.17 -24.26 24.33
N ALA A 135 1.24 -23.64 23.84
CA ALA A 135 2.33 -23.13 24.68
C ALA A 135 1.84 -21.98 25.57
N PHE A 136 1.05 -21.06 25.01
CA PHE A 136 0.43 -19.99 25.80
C PHE A 136 -0.45 -20.52 26.93
N ASN A 137 -1.31 -21.50 26.64
CA ASN A 137 -2.17 -22.10 27.66
C ASN A 137 -1.39 -22.83 28.76
N ALA A 138 -0.20 -23.34 28.44
CA ALA A 138 0.67 -23.96 29.43
C ALA A 138 1.26 -22.95 30.43
N LEU A 139 1.46 -21.69 30.03
CA LEU A 139 1.93 -20.59 30.89
C LEU A 139 0.83 -19.97 31.75
N LEU A 140 -0.44 -20.06 31.35
CA LEU A 140 -1.54 -19.34 32.02
C LEU A 140 -1.62 -19.66 33.51
N LYS A 141 -1.49 -20.93 33.91
CA LYS A 141 -1.52 -21.32 35.32
C LYS A 141 -0.41 -20.64 36.13
N THR A 142 0.79 -20.53 35.56
CA THR A 142 1.94 -19.91 36.23
C THR A 142 1.86 -18.39 36.20
N LEU A 143 1.17 -17.79 35.23
CA LEU A 143 0.89 -16.35 35.22
C LEU A 143 -0.26 -15.97 36.17
N GLU A 144 -1.21 -16.88 36.42
CA GLU A 144 -2.29 -16.69 37.39
C GLU A 144 -1.79 -16.78 38.84
N GLU A 145 -0.93 -17.75 39.13
CA GLU A 145 -0.38 -17.99 40.46
C GLU A 145 1.17 -18.06 40.40
N PRO A 146 1.85 -16.93 40.09
CA PRO A 146 3.30 -16.93 39.95
C PRO A 146 3.98 -17.04 41.33
N PRO A 147 5.05 -17.86 41.45
CA PRO A 147 5.92 -17.80 42.61
C PRO A 147 6.49 -16.39 42.80
N ALA A 148 6.62 -15.92 44.05
CA ALA A 148 7.03 -14.55 44.35
C ALA A 148 8.42 -14.17 43.78
N HIS A 149 9.30 -15.18 43.60
CA HIS A 149 10.64 -15.01 43.05
C HIS A 149 10.69 -15.05 41.52
N VAL A 150 9.59 -15.38 40.83
CA VAL A 150 9.55 -15.48 39.36
C VAL A 150 9.03 -14.18 38.75
N LYS A 151 9.68 -13.72 37.68
CA LYS A 151 9.27 -12.56 36.90
C LYS A 151 9.26 -12.89 35.40
N PHE A 152 8.20 -12.53 34.70
CA PHE A 152 8.09 -12.69 33.24
C PHE A 152 8.22 -11.34 32.54
N LEU A 153 9.12 -11.26 31.56
CA LEU A 153 9.32 -10.09 30.71
C LEU A 153 9.06 -10.50 29.26
N PHE A 154 7.89 -10.16 28.74
CA PHE A 154 7.50 -10.46 27.37
C PHE A 154 7.84 -9.30 26.45
N ALA A 155 8.28 -9.59 25.23
CA ALA A 155 8.43 -8.60 24.17
C ALA A 155 7.68 -9.05 22.91
N THR A 156 7.06 -8.11 22.20
CA THR A 156 6.36 -8.39 20.93
C THR A 156 6.29 -7.19 20.01
N THR A 157 6.38 -7.44 18.70
CA THR A 157 6.01 -6.45 17.66
C THR A 157 4.52 -6.39 17.38
N GLU A 158 3.77 -7.44 17.68
CA GLU A 158 2.36 -7.61 17.29
C GLU A 158 1.51 -7.93 18.54
N PRO A 159 1.16 -6.91 19.36
CA PRO A 159 0.38 -7.12 20.59
C PRO A 159 -1.01 -7.72 20.35
N GLU A 160 -1.61 -7.47 19.18
CA GLU A 160 -2.92 -7.98 18.78
C GLU A 160 -2.94 -9.51 18.56
N LYS A 161 -1.78 -10.12 18.31
CA LYS A 161 -1.65 -11.58 18.20
C LYS A 161 -1.47 -12.26 19.55
N VAL A 162 -1.20 -11.50 20.61
CA VAL A 162 -1.08 -12.04 21.97
C VAL A 162 -2.47 -12.28 22.55
N LEU A 163 -2.67 -13.43 23.21
CA LEU A 163 -3.96 -13.78 23.78
C LEU A 163 -4.43 -12.74 24.82
N PRO A 164 -5.70 -12.31 24.78
CA PRO A 164 -6.25 -11.36 25.76
C PRO A 164 -6.08 -11.80 27.21
N THR A 165 -6.07 -13.11 27.47
CA THR A 165 -5.85 -13.71 28.79
C THR A 165 -4.46 -13.43 29.36
N ILE A 166 -3.46 -13.20 28.52
CA ILE A 166 -2.10 -12.84 28.95
C ILE A 166 -2.00 -11.32 29.11
N LEU A 167 -2.58 -10.58 28.16
CA LEU A 167 -2.63 -9.12 28.23
C LEU A 167 -3.26 -8.65 29.55
N SER A 168 -4.31 -9.30 30.04
CA SER A 168 -4.96 -8.94 31.30
C SER A 168 -4.13 -9.18 32.55
N ARG A 169 -3.06 -9.98 32.46
CA ARG A 169 -2.17 -10.37 33.58
C ARG A 169 -0.80 -9.69 33.51
N CYS A 170 -0.52 -8.94 32.46
CA CYS A 170 0.75 -8.24 32.28
C CYS A 170 0.57 -6.73 32.44
N GLN A 171 1.57 -6.07 33.01
CA GLN A 171 1.70 -4.63 32.84
C GLN A 171 2.24 -4.34 31.44
N ARG A 172 1.41 -3.69 30.60
CA ARG A 172 1.76 -3.36 29.22
C ARG A 172 2.49 -2.02 29.14
N TYR A 173 3.61 -2.01 28.41
CA TYR A 173 4.42 -0.85 28.11
C TYR A 173 4.60 -0.72 26.59
N ASP A 174 4.05 0.34 26.01
CA ASP A 174 4.15 0.62 24.57
C ASP A 174 5.36 1.51 24.29
N LEU A 175 6.33 0.96 23.56
CA LEU A 175 7.47 1.66 23.01
C LEU A 175 7.09 2.30 21.68
N ARG A 176 7.53 3.54 21.47
CA ARG A 176 7.19 4.35 20.28
C ARG A 176 8.33 4.31 19.27
N ARG A 177 8.05 4.69 18.01
CA ARG A 177 9.13 4.95 17.04
C ARG A 177 10.00 6.09 17.55
N ILE A 178 11.31 5.97 17.39
CA ILE A 178 12.26 6.98 17.85
C ILE A 178 12.28 8.12 16.82
N PRO A 179 12.13 9.38 17.23
CA PRO A 179 12.23 10.54 16.34
C PRO A 179 13.54 10.57 15.55
N VAL A 180 13.48 11.06 14.32
CA VAL A 180 14.63 11.12 13.40
C VAL A 180 15.80 11.89 14.02
N ASP A 181 15.52 13.03 14.67
CA ASP A 181 16.53 13.88 15.31
C ASP A 181 17.29 13.14 16.42
N LEU A 182 16.58 12.31 17.20
CA LEU A 182 17.21 11.54 18.28
C LEU A 182 18.08 10.42 17.74
N ILE A 183 17.67 9.78 16.64
CA ILE A 183 18.51 8.78 15.95
C ILE A 183 19.75 9.46 15.39
N ALA A 184 19.61 10.56 14.66
CA ALA A 184 20.74 11.29 14.08
C ALA A 184 21.74 11.76 15.15
N LYS A 185 21.25 12.30 16.27
CA LYS A 185 22.08 12.67 17.43
C LYS A 185 22.84 11.49 18.01
N HIS A 186 22.18 10.33 18.15
CA HIS A 186 22.83 9.13 18.69
C HIS A 186 23.87 8.56 17.72
N LEU A 187 23.57 8.53 16.41
CA LEU A 187 24.54 8.13 15.40
C LEU A 187 25.77 9.05 15.40
N ASN A 188 25.57 10.36 15.56
CA ASN A 188 26.68 11.32 15.68
C ASN A 188 27.58 11.01 16.89
N TYR A 189 26.99 10.66 18.03
CA TYR A 189 27.72 10.22 19.21
C TYR A 189 28.58 8.97 18.92
N ILE A 190 27.99 7.95 18.27
CA ILE A 190 28.71 6.73 17.87
C ILE A 190 29.85 7.05 16.90
N CYS A 191 29.63 7.93 15.92
CA CYS A 191 30.66 8.36 14.98
C CYS A 191 31.85 9.02 15.69
N GLY A 192 31.60 9.81 16.75
CA GLY A 192 32.64 10.39 17.58
C GLY A 192 33.50 9.33 18.28
N GLU A 193 32.87 8.31 18.85
CA GLU A 193 33.55 7.21 19.55
C GLU A 193 34.33 6.29 18.58
N GLU A 194 33.78 6.01 17.40
CA GLU A 194 34.45 5.23 16.34
C GLU A 194 35.46 6.05 15.52
N LYS A 195 35.58 7.37 15.77
CA LYS A 195 36.43 8.31 15.03
C LYS A 195 36.16 8.33 13.52
N VAL A 196 34.89 8.29 13.15
CA VAL A 196 34.41 8.37 11.77
C VAL A 196 33.84 9.76 11.52
N THR A 197 34.22 10.38 10.40
CA THR A 197 33.67 11.67 9.96
C THR A 197 32.45 11.42 9.09
N VAL A 198 31.30 11.94 9.49
CA VAL A 198 30.04 11.78 8.76
C VAL A 198 29.38 13.13 8.60
N ASP A 199 28.88 13.41 7.41
CA ASP A 199 28.11 14.61 7.13
C ASP A 199 26.74 14.59 7.86
N GLU A 200 26.26 15.74 8.29
CA GLU A 200 24.98 15.84 9.00
C GLU A 200 23.82 15.35 8.11
N GLY A 201 23.83 15.73 6.83
CA GLY A 201 22.85 15.25 5.85
C GLY A 201 22.85 13.72 5.70
N ALA A 202 24.02 13.08 5.81
CA ALA A 202 24.15 11.63 5.77
C ALA A 202 23.51 10.97 7.00
N LEU A 203 23.72 11.52 8.20
CA LEU A 203 23.10 11.02 9.44
C LEU A 203 21.56 11.10 9.38
N PHE A 204 21.02 12.22 8.88
CA PHE A 204 19.59 12.37 8.67
C PHE A 204 19.05 11.43 7.59
N ALA A 205 19.82 11.16 6.52
CA ALA A 205 19.45 10.17 5.52
C ALA A 205 19.38 8.75 6.10
N ILE A 206 20.33 8.35 6.96
CA ILE A 206 20.31 7.06 7.67
C ILE A 206 19.13 7.01 8.66
N ALA A 207 18.90 8.08 9.42
CA ALA A 207 17.83 8.12 10.43
C ALA A 207 16.43 8.01 9.79
N ARG A 208 16.18 8.74 8.68
CA ARG A 208 14.98 8.54 7.85
C ARG A 208 14.95 7.14 7.25
N GLY A 209 16.12 6.67 6.81
CA GLY A 209 16.48 5.31 6.41
C GLY A 209 15.82 4.23 7.28
N ALA A 210 15.96 4.41 8.59
CA ALA A 210 15.63 3.43 9.61
C ALA A 210 14.20 3.51 10.17
N GLU A 211 13.40 4.50 9.77
CA GLU A 211 11.99 4.66 10.18
C GLU A 211 11.73 4.55 11.70
N GLY A 212 12.63 5.06 12.53
CA GLY A 212 12.47 5.00 14.00
C GLY A 212 13.01 3.73 14.67
N CYS A 213 13.70 2.87 13.93
CA CYS A 213 14.38 1.66 14.43
C CYS A 213 15.87 1.95 14.69
N MET A 214 16.28 2.12 15.95
CA MET A 214 17.69 2.41 16.27
C MET A 214 18.64 1.31 15.78
N ARG A 215 18.26 0.04 15.98
CA ARG A 215 19.07 -1.11 15.55
C ARG A 215 19.35 -1.11 14.05
N ASP A 216 18.36 -0.75 13.23
CA ASP A 216 18.51 -0.72 11.78
C ASP A 216 19.38 0.48 11.36
N ALA A 217 19.28 1.62 12.06
CA ALA A 217 20.15 2.78 11.85
C ALA A 217 21.63 2.49 12.18
N GLU A 218 21.90 1.87 13.33
CA GLU A 218 23.25 1.44 13.73
C GLU A 218 23.83 0.40 12.76
N SER A 219 23.00 -0.53 12.29
CA SER A 219 23.41 -1.54 11.31
C SER A 219 23.75 -0.90 9.96
N ALA A 220 22.97 0.10 9.53
CA ALA A 220 23.24 0.86 8.32
C ALA A 220 24.55 1.65 8.44
N LEU A 221 24.81 2.28 9.59
CA LEU A 221 26.08 2.98 9.85
C LEU A 221 27.28 2.03 9.80
N ASP A 222 27.19 0.86 10.43
CA ASP A 222 28.24 -0.18 10.42
C ASP A 222 28.58 -0.60 8.98
N GLN A 223 27.56 -0.79 8.15
CA GLN A 223 27.72 -1.14 6.74
C GLN A 223 28.37 -0.01 5.93
N LEU A 224 28.00 1.25 6.17
CA LEU A 224 28.61 2.42 5.52
C LEU A 224 30.08 2.58 5.89
N ILE A 225 30.43 2.39 7.17
CA ILE A 225 31.83 2.44 7.63
C ILE A 225 32.66 1.36 6.93
N SER A 226 32.10 0.16 6.77
CA SER A 226 32.75 -0.94 6.05
C SER A 226 32.96 -0.63 4.55
N PHE A 227 32.03 0.09 3.92
CA PHE A 227 32.06 0.37 2.48
C PHE A 227 32.85 1.65 2.11
N CYS A 228 32.58 2.76 2.79
CA CYS A 228 33.14 4.09 2.51
C CYS A 228 34.41 4.40 3.31
N GLY A 229 34.69 3.63 4.38
CA GLY A 229 35.78 3.91 5.31
C GLY A 229 35.41 4.99 6.32
N THR A 230 36.30 5.97 6.52
CA THR A 230 36.20 6.94 7.62
C THR A 230 35.49 8.24 7.28
N ASN A 231 35.15 8.47 6.01
CA ASN A 231 34.46 9.68 5.58
C ASN A 231 33.19 9.31 4.81
N ILE A 232 32.03 9.63 5.36
CA ILE A 232 30.72 9.26 4.81
C ILE A 232 29.95 10.53 4.46
N THR A 233 29.57 10.66 3.19
CA THR A 233 28.78 11.78 2.68
C THR A 233 27.34 11.38 2.38
N GLU A 234 26.41 12.34 2.27
CA GLU A 234 25.00 12.03 1.97
C GLU A 234 24.83 11.24 0.65
N PRO A 235 25.50 11.58 -0.48
CA PRO A 235 25.42 10.79 -1.71
C PRO A 235 25.81 9.32 -1.54
N ASP A 236 26.77 9.02 -0.64
CA ASP A 236 27.20 7.65 -0.36
C ASP A 236 26.06 6.85 0.28
N VAL A 237 25.37 7.43 1.26
CA VAL A 237 24.20 6.82 1.90
C VAL A 237 23.07 6.60 0.90
N LEU A 238 22.77 7.62 0.09
CA LEU A 238 21.69 7.55 -0.89
C LEU A 238 21.96 6.55 -2.01
N SER A 239 23.22 6.35 -2.39
CA SER A 239 23.60 5.36 -3.41
C SER A 239 23.62 3.95 -2.83
N MET A 240 24.20 3.75 -1.64
CA MET A 240 24.32 2.44 -1.00
C MET A 240 22.97 1.81 -0.67
N PHE A 241 22.04 2.59 -0.11
CA PHE A 241 20.72 2.09 0.28
C PHE A 241 19.64 2.34 -0.79
N GLY A 242 20.02 2.84 -1.97
CA GLY A 242 19.07 3.14 -3.04
C GLY A 242 18.01 4.19 -2.65
N LEU A 243 18.33 5.09 -1.73
CA LEU A 243 17.41 6.12 -1.24
C LEU A 243 17.31 7.27 -2.23
N THR A 244 16.13 7.88 -2.32
CA THR A 244 15.90 9.02 -3.22
C THR A 244 16.31 10.31 -2.53
N ALA A 245 17.07 11.17 -3.23
CA ALA A 245 17.40 12.50 -2.72
C ALA A 245 16.13 13.35 -2.60
N GLN A 246 16.04 14.22 -1.59
CA GLN A 246 14.87 15.11 -1.41
C GLN A 246 14.55 15.93 -2.65
N ALA A 247 15.57 16.49 -3.32
CA ALA A 247 15.38 17.26 -4.54
C ALA A 247 14.71 16.45 -5.67
N GLN A 248 15.10 15.18 -5.84
CA GLN A 248 14.51 14.29 -6.84
C GLN A 248 13.07 13.89 -6.46
N LEU A 249 12.82 13.65 -5.17
CA LEU A 249 11.49 13.38 -4.64
C LEU A 249 10.53 14.57 -4.89
N PHE A 250 10.99 15.79 -4.59
CA PHE A 250 10.22 17.01 -4.80
C PHE A 250 9.94 17.27 -6.28
N ALA A 251 10.93 17.03 -7.16
CA ALA A 251 10.74 17.15 -8.60
C ALA A 251 9.68 16.17 -9.13
N LEU A 252 9.69 14.92 -8.67
CA LEU A 252 8.67 13.93 -9.02
C LEU A 252 7.30 14.32 -8.48
N ALA A 253 7.21 14.76 -7.23
CA ALA A 253 5.97 15.23 -6.62
C ALA A 253 5.38 16.42 -7.37
N GLU A 254 6.21 17.38 -7.77
CA GLU A 254 5.80 18.53 -8.58
C GLU A 254 5.31 18.09 -9.97
N ALA A 255 5.97 17.15 -10.64
CA ALA A 255 5.53 16.62 -11.93
C ALA A 255 4.13 15.98 -11.84
N VAL A 256 3.89 15.18 -10.80
CA VAL A 256 2.57 14.59 -10.52
C VAL A 256 1.54 15.68 -10.22
N LEU A 257 1.88 16.64 -9.36
CA LEU A 257 0.99 17.73 -8.96
C LEU A 257 0.81 18.78 -10.05
N THR A 258 1.60 18.82 -11.11
CA THR A 258 1.34 19.70 -12.27
C THR A 258 0.50 19.00 -13.34
N GLY A 259 0.33 17.68 -13.24
CA GLY A 259 -0.37 16.86 -14.23
C GLY A 259 0.48 16.53 -15.45
N ASP A 260 1.80 16.80 -15.41
CA ASP A 260 2.72 16.52 -16.50
C ASP A 260 3.10 15.03 -16.50
N SER A 261 2.34 14.25 -17.29
CA SER A 261 2.55 12.81 -17.44
C SER A 261 3.91 12.46 -18.04
N THR A 262 4.44 13.30 -18.94
CA THR A 262 5.72 13.06 -19.60
C THR A 262 6.85 13.27 -18.61
N ARG A 263 6.89 14.41 -17.92
CA ARG A 263 7.89 14.70 -16.88
C ARG A 263 7.85 13.64 -15.78
N THR A 264 6.65 13.25 -15.33
CA THR A 264 6.48 12.21 -14.30
C THR A 264 7.14 10.88 -14.68
N LEU A 265 6.95 10.42 -15.93
CA LEU A 265 7.57 9.19 -16.41
C LEU A 265 9.08 9.33 -16.61
N THR A 266 9.55 10.48 -17.08
CA THR A 266 10.99 10.75 -17.25
C THR A 266 11.72 10.72 -15.91
N GLU A 267 11.19 11.40 -14.89
CA GLU A 267 11.75 11.41 -13.54
C GLU A 267 11.75 10.00 -12.92
N LEU A 268 10.63 9.27 -13.02
CA LEU A 268 10.56 7.88 -12.54
C LEU A 268 11.57 6.97 -13.26
N ASN A 269 11.73 7.11 -14.57
CA ASN A 269 12.67 6.29 -15.33
C ASN A 269 14.12 6.61 -14.98
N ALA A 270 14.45 7.87 -14.68
CA ALA A 270 15.76 8.28 -14.20
C ALA A 270 16.05 7.64 -12.82
N LEU A 271 15.10 7.71 -11.88
CA LEU A 271 15.23 7.10 -10.55
C LEU A 271 15.36 5.56 -10.62
N ALA A 272 14.56 4.92 -11.47
CA ALA A 272 14.67 3.48 -11.71
C ALA A 272 16.01 3.09 -12.35
N GLY A 273 16.51 3.91 -13.28
CA GLY A 273 17.81 3.70 -13.93
C GLY A 273 19.00 3.87 -12.98
N GLN A 274 18.85 4.70 -11.94
CA GLN A 274 19.84 4.87 -10.86
C GLN A 274 19.78 3.75 -9.80
N GLY A 275 18.89 2.76 -9.94
CA GLY A 275 18.77 1.65 -9.00
C GLY A 275 18.12 2.01 -7.67
N LYS A 276 17.32 3.10 -7.62
CA LYS A 276 16.60 3.51 -6.40
C LYS A 276 15.53 2.49 -6.00
N ASP A 277 15.30 2.34 -4.70
CA ASP A 277 14.23 1.50 -4.19
C ASP A 277 12.88 2.14 -4.50
N LEU A 278 12.19 1.56 -5.48
CA LEU A 278 10.90 2.06 -5.95
C LEU A 278 9.78 1.90 -4.92
N GLY A 279 9.86 0.91 -4.02
CA GLY A 279 8.86 0.75 -2.97
C GLY A 279 8.97 1.89 -1.97
N ARG A 280 10.20 2.16 -1.55
CA ARG A 280 10.50 3.28 -0.66
C ARG A 280 10.18 4.64 -1.29
N LEU A 281 10.49 4.82 -2.57
CA LEU A 281 10.12 6.02 -3.32
C LEU A 281 8.62 6.34 -3.22
N VAL A 282 7.75 5.31 -3.29
CA VAL A 282 6.29 5.50 -3.17
C VAL A 282 5.91 5.92 -1.75
N SER A 283 6.49 5.29 -0.71
CA SER A 283 6.23 5.65 0.69
C SER A 283 6.72 7.08 1.02
N ASP A 284 7.89 7.47 0.51
CA ASP A 284 8.44 8.82 0.65
C ASP A 284 7.54 9.84 -0.07
N LEU A 285 7.07 9.51 -1.27
CA LEU A 285 6.16 10.36 -2.04
C LEU A 285 4.80 10.51 -1.34
N LEU A 286 4.25 9.42 -0.80
CA LEU A 286 3.01 9.43 -0.02
C LEU A 286 3.14 10.33 1.21
N THR A 287 4.25 10.20 1.95
CA THR A 287 4.55 11.05 3.12
C THR A 287 4.66 12.53 2.72
N HIS A 288 5.34 12.83 1.62
CA HIS A 288 5.46 14.21 1.13
C HIS A 288 4.10 14.82 0.72
N ILE A 289 3.27 14.06 0.00
CA ILE A 289 1.92 14.52 -0.39
C ILE A 289 1.02 14.68 0.84
N ARG A 290 1.09 13.77 1.83
CA ARG A 290 0.40 13.91 3.12
C ARG A 290 0.83 15.18 3.85
N ASN A 291 2.13 15.43 3.98
CA ASN A 291 2.64 16.61 4.67
C ASN A 291 2.17 17.90 3.99
N ARG A 292 2.10 17.91 2.64
CA ARG A 292 1.52 19.03 1.89
C ARG A 292 0.03 19.20 2.12
N LEU A 293 -0.76 18.11 2.15
CA LEU A 293 -2.18 18.19 2.48
C LEU A 293 -2.40 18.79 3.87
N VAL A 294 -1.67 18.31 4.87
CA VAL A 294 -1.74 18.83 6.24
C VAL A 294 -1.37 20.32 6.28
N TYR A 295 -0.29 20.73 5.61
CA TYR A 295 0.14 22.13 5.52
C TYR A 295 -0.94 23.04 4.90
N VAL A 296 -1.60 22.59 3.83
CA VAL A 296 -2.67 23.35 3.16
C VAL A 296 -3.90 23.48 4.06
N VAL A 297 -4.30 22.39 4.74
CA VAL A 297 -5.45 22.37 5.66
C VAL A 297 -5.18 23.20 6.92
N SER A 298 -3.96 23.12 7.46
CA SER A 298 -3.54 23.86 8.66
C SER A 298 -3.23 25.34 8.39
N LYS A 299 -3.29 25.79 7.13
CA LYS A 299 -2.96 27.15 6.68
C LYS A 299 -1.53 27.57 7.04
N GLY A 300 -0.60 26.62 6.98
CA GLY A 300 0.82 26.87 7.21
C GLY A 300 1.31 26.65 8.64
N ASP A 301 0.48 26.06 9.52
CA ASP A 301 0.95 25.64 10.83
C ASP A 301 1.84 24.40 10.71
N LEU A 302 3.13 24.59 11.00
CA LEU A 302 4.16 23.56 10.99
C LEU A 302 4.23 22.77 12.30
N SER A 303 3.53 23.18 13.36
CA SER A 303 3.56 22.46 14.65
C SER A 303 3.00 21.05 14.58
N LEU A 304 2.17 20.78 13.56
CA LEU A 304 1.57 19.47 13.29
C LEU A 304 2.47 18.55 12.44
N LEU A 305 3.65 19.03 12.02
CA LEU A 305 4.56 18.35 11.11
C LEU A 305 5.97 18.27 11.70
N GLU A 306 6.53 17.06 11.73
CA GLU A 306 7.95 16.84 11.99
C GLU A 306 8.71 16.96 10.66
N VAL A 307 9.02 18.20 10.24
CA VAL A 307 9.69 18.49 8.96
C VAL A 307 10.94 19.34 9.14
N SER A 308 11.94 19.07 8.32
CA SER A 308 13.16 19.90 8.24
C SER A 308 12.87 21.28 7.65
N GLU A 309 13.76 22.26 7.85
CA GLU A 309 13.64 23.59 7.25
C GLU A 309 13.56 23.54 5.71
N ALA A 310 14.34 22.65 5.09
CA ALA A 310 14.32 22.42 3.65
C ALA A 310 12.95 21.89 3.17
N GLU A 311 12.35 20.97 3.91
CA GLU A 311 11.01 20.46 3.63
C GLU A 311 9.94 21.53 3.83
N ALA A 312 10.03 22.33 4.90
CA ALA A 312 9.11 23.44 5.14
C ALA A 312 9.09 24.44 3.98
N SER A 313 10.28 24.84 3.48
CA SER A 313 10.40 25.70 2.30
C SER A 313 9.80 25.08 1.04
N ALA A 314 10.01 23.77 0.83
CA ALA A 314 9.45 23.06 -0.32
C ALA A 314 7.92 22.94 -0.23
N LEU A 315 7.38 22.71 0.97
CA LEU A 315 5.93 22.67 1.22
C LEU A 315 5.29 24.02 0.91
N GLU A 316 5.87 25.12 1.39
CA GLU A 316 5.41 26.48 1.13
C GLU A 316 5.39 26.81 -0.37
N THR A 317 6.49 26.54 -1.07
CA THR A 317 6.67 26.88 -2.49
C THR A 317 5.59 26.25 -3.37
N GLY A 318 5.27 24.97 -3.14
CA GLY A 318 4.28 24.27 -3.94
C GLY A 318 2.90 24.12 -3.27
N ALA A 319 2.62 24.81 -2.17
CA ALA A 319 1.29 24.83 -1.55
C ALA A 319 0.20 25.34 -2.52
N LYS A 320 0.57 26.16 -3.52
CA LYS A 320 -0.33 26.70 -4.54
C LYS A 320 -0.58 25.75 -5.73
N LEU A 321 0.15 24.64 -5.83
CA LEU A 321 0.09 23.76 -7.00
C LEU A 321 -1.19 22.92 -7.05
N ALA A 322 -1.77 22.61 -5.90
CA ALA A 322 -2.94 21.74 -5.76
C ALA A 322 -3.79 22.19 -4.56
N ASP A 323 -5.11 22.04 -4.70
CA ASP A 323 -6.05 22.24 -3.60
C ASP A 323 -6.14 20.99 -2.71
N GLU A 324 -6.80 21.15 -1.56
CA GLU A 324 -7.04 20.06 -0.60
C GLU A 324 -7.66 18.82 -1.28
N GLN A 325 -8.64 19.04 -2.15
CA GLN A 325 -9.35 17.98 -2.84
C GLN A 325 -8.47 17.23 -3.86
N ALA A 326 -7.61 17.92 -4.61
CA ALA A 326 -6.65 17.28 -5.50
C ALA A 326 -5.59 16.49 -4.72
N LEU A 327 -5.08 17.05 -3.62
CA LEU A 327 -4.08 16.36 -2.77
C LEU A 327 -4.67 15.07 -2.17
N ALA A 328 -5.91 15.11 -1.68
CA ALA A 328 -6.60 13.92 -1.18
C ALA A 328 -6.75 12.83 -2.26
N ARG A 329 -7.17 13.20 -3.48
CA ARG A 329 -7.30 12.24 -4.60
C ARG A 329 -5.96 11.62 -5.00
N VAL A 330 -4.89 12.42 -5.03
CA VAL A 330 -3.53 11.93 -5.32
C VAL A 330 -3.09 10.96 -4.22
N LEU A 331 -3.35 11.29 -2.95
CA LEU A 331 -3.02 10.46 -1.81
C LEU A 331 -3.74 9.11 -1.84
N ASP A 332 -5.02 9.07 -2.22
CA ASP A 332 -5.79 7.83 -2.38
C ASP A 332 -5.17 6.89 -3.42
N VAL A 333 -4.76 7.44 -4.57
CA VAL A 333 -4.12 6.66 -5.65
C VAL A 333 -2.76 6.12 -5.20
N LEU A 334 -1.96 6.91 -4.50
CA LEU A 334 -0.65 6.48 -3.98
C LEU A 334 -0.81 5.40 -2.89
N THR A 335 -1.81 5.53 -2.03
CA THR A 335 -2.11 4.54 -0.98
C THR A 335 -2.54 3.19 -1.58
N ASP A 336 -3.38 3.21 -2.62
CA ASP A 336 -3.75 1.99 -3.37
C ASP A 336 -2.53 1.36 -4.08
N CYS A 337 -1.62 2.20 -4.60
CA CYS A 337 -0.36 1.73 -5.17
C CYS A 337 0.51 1.04 -4.13
N GLU A 338 0.72 1.67 -2.96
CA GLU A 338 1.55 1.13 -1.89
C GLU A 338 1.04 -0.24 -1.41
N GLY A 339 -0.26 -0.37 -1.16
CA GLY A 339 -0.86 -1.64 -0.74
C GLY A 339 -0.69 -2.77 -1.78
N ARG A 340 -0.62 -2.43 -3.07
CA ARG A 340 -0.44 -3.41 -4.17
C ARG A 340 1.02 -3.73 -4.48
N LEU A 341 1.98 -2.90 -4.07
CA LEU A 341 3.40 -3.09 -4.37
C LEU A 341 3.93 -4.45 -3.91
N ARG A 342 3.45 -4.93 -2.75
CA ARG A 342 3.88 -6.21 -2.19
C ARG A 342 3.51 -7.41 -3.07
N LEU A 343 2.42 -7.32 -3.81
CA LEU A 343 1.89 -8.41 -4.65
C LEU A 343 2.20 -8.21 -6.14
N ALA A 344 2.81 -7.10 -6.51
CA ALA A 344 3.04 -6.73 -7.90
C ALA A 344 4.14 -7.58 -8.55
N THR A 345 3.85 -8.18 -9.71
CA THR A 345 4.86 -8.90 -10.52
C THR A 345 5.95 -7.96 -11.04
N SER A 346 5.60 -6.72 -11.37
CA SER A 346 6.54 -5.67 -11.75
C SER A 346 6.19 -4.39 -10.99
N LYS A 347 7.01 -4.04 -10.00
CA LYS A 347 6.87 -2.80 -9.21
C LYS A 347 6.90 -1.56 -10.10
N LYS A 348 7.84 -1.52 -11.07
CA LYS A 348 8.01 -0.40 -12.00
C LYS A 348 6.73 -0.11 -12.79
N ILE A 349 6.12 -1.12 -13.41
CA ILE A 349 4.90 -0.94 -14.22
C ILE A 349 3.72 -0.48 -13.34
N LEU A 350 3.58 -1.06 -12.14
CA LEU A 350 2.53 -0.65 -11.21
C LEU A 350 2.66 0.84 -10.84
N ILE A 351 3.88 1.28 -10.55
CA ILE A 351 4.16 2.67 -10.16
C ILE A 351 3.95 3.61 -11.34
N GLU A 352 4.44 3.28 -12.54
CA GLU A 352 4.22 4.07 -13.76
C GLU A 352 2.73 4.35 -13.98
N VAL A 353 1.90 3.30 -13.95
CA VAL A 353 0.46 3.42 -14.15
C VAL A 353 -0.19 4.21 -13.00
N SER A 354 0.24 4.01 -11.77
CA SER A 354 -0.33 4.69 -10.60
C SER A 354 0.01 6.18 -10.56
N LEU A 355 1.24 6.56 -10.92
CA LEU A 355 1.64 7.97 -11.03
C LEU A 355 0.91 8.68 -12.17
N LEU A 356 0.69 8.02 -13.31
CA LEU A 356 -0.14 8.55 -14.38
C LEU A 356 -1.59 8.76 -13.93
N LYS A 357 -2.16 7.81 -13.17
CA LYS A 357 -3.49 7.96 -12.56
C LYS A 357 -3.52 9.12 -11.57
N ALA A 358 -2.48 9.29 -10.74
CA ALA A 358 -2.39 10.38 -9.78
C ALA A 358 -2.33 11.75 -10.48
N ALA A 359 -1.49 11.88 -11.52
CA ALA A 359 -1.39 13.09 -12.33
C ALA A 359 -2.74 13.45 -12.99
N GLN A 360 -3.50 12.47 -13.46
CA GLN A 360 -4.85 12.67 -13.99
C GLN A 360 -5.87 13.01 -12.90
N ALA A 361 -5.78 12.36 -11.72
CA ALA A 361 -6.68 12.59 -10.60
C ALA A 361 -6.61 14.03 -10.07
N LYS A 362 -5.46 14.69 -10.18
CA LYS A 362 -5.33 16.13 -9.90
C LYS A 362 -6.27 16.97 -10.77
N SER A 363 -6.35 16.66 -12.07
CA SER A 363 -7.18 17.37 -13.05
C SER A 363 -8.67 16.98 -13.03
N ALA A 364 -9.04 15.97 -12.25
CA ALA A 364 -10.41 15.50 -12.15
C ALA A 364 -11.29 16.57 -11.45
N LEU A 365 -12.26 17.10 -12.18
CA LEU A 365 -13.25 18.02 -11.64
C LEU A 365 -14.14 17.29 -10.62
N GLY A 366 -14.41 17.96 -9.49
CA GLY A 366 -15.41 17.50 -8.53
C GLY A 366 -16.79 17.42 -9.20
N ILE A 367 -17.62 16.49 -8.76
CA ILE A 367 -18.96 16.29 -9.31
C ILE A 367 -19.80 17.56 -9.18
N ASP A 368 -19.67 18.27 -8.07
CA ASP A 368 -20.37 19.54 -7.84
C ASP A 368 -19.97 20.62 -8.84
N GLU A 369 -18.71 20.61 -9.28
CA GLU A 369 -18.22 21.52 -10.29
C GLU A 369 -18.73 21.14 -11.69
N VAL A 370 -18.76 19.84 -12.00
CA VAL A 370 -19.39 19.33 -13.23
C VAL A 370 -20.89 19.65 -13.26
N LEU A 371 -21.60 19.45 -12.14
CA LEU A 371 -23.02 19.79 -11.98
C LEU A 371 -23.25 21.30 -12.10
N GLY A 372 -22.39 22.12 -11.48
CA GLY A 372 -22.42 23.57 -11.60
C GLY A 372 -22.18 24.05 -13.04
N GLN A 373 -21.23 23.45 -13.76
CA GLN A 373 -21.01 23.74 -15.18
C GLN A 373 -22.19 23.29 -16.04
N LEU A 374 -22.82 22.15 -15.75
CA LEU A 374 -24.01 21.67 -16.42
C LEU A 374 -25.20 22.61 -16.21
N GLN A 375 -25.42 23.11 -14.99
CA GLN A 375 -26.46 24.09 -14.69
C GLN A 375 -26.20 25.46 -15.36
N LYS A 376 -24.95 25.93 -15.37
CA LYS A 376 -24.55 27.15 -16.11
C LYS A 376 -24.77 27.00 -17.61
N ASN A 377 -24.46 25.84 -18.18
CA ASN A 377 -24.68 25.57 -19.60
C ASN A 377 -26.17 25.37 -19.94
N ALA A 378 -26.95 24.75 -19.04
CA ALA A 378 -28.40 24.61 -19.18
C ALA A 378 -29.10 25.98 -19.16
N SER A 379 -28.73 26.86 -18.22
CA SER A 379 -29.26 28.22 -18.14
C SER A 379 -28.81 29.11 -19.32
N ARG A 380 -27.59 28.92 -19.85
CA ARG A 380 -27.14 29.58 -21.10
C ARG A 380 -27.93 29.11 -22.32
N ARG A 381 -28.18 27.80 -22.46
CA ARG A 381 -29.02 27.23 -23.53
C ARG A 381 -30.48 27.70 -23.42
N ALA A 382 -31.01 27.86 -22.21
CA ALA A 382 -32.34 28.40 -21.98
C ALA A 382 -32.43 29.88 -22.42
N ARG A 383 -31.43 30.69 -22.09
CA ARG A 383 -31.31 32.09 -22.55
C ARG A 383 -31.22 32.20 -24.07
N ASP A 384 -30.41 31.36 -24.72
CA ASP A 384 -30.27 31.34 -26.19
C ASP A 384 -31.57 30.92 -26.90
N ARG A 385 -32.34 29.98 -26.33
CA ARG A 385 -33.66 29.59 -26.84
C ARG A 385 -34.67 30.74 -26.72
N LEU A 386 -34.64 31.48 -25.61
CA LEU A 386 -35.51 32.65 -25.41
C LEU A 386 -35.17 33.79 -26.38
N ALA A 387 -33.87 34.03 -26.62
CA ALA A 387 -33.39 35.01 -27.59
C ALA A 387 -33.77 34.66 -29.03
N LYS A 388 -33.65 33.39 -29.44
CA LYS A 388 -34.13 32.91 -30.75
C LYS A 388 -35.65 33.07 -30.92
N ARG A 389 -36.44 32.80 -29.87
CA ARG A 389 -37.90 33.03 -29.89
C ARG A 389 -38.27 34.52 -30.03
N ARG A 390 -37.53 35.42 -29.38
CA ARG A 390 -37.72 36.87 -29.53
C ARG A 390 -37.37 37.36 -30.94
N ARG A 391 -36.30 36.85 -31.56
CA ARG A 391 -35.93 37.17 -32.95
C ARG A 391 -36.93 36.62 -33.98
N ALA A 392 -37.53 35.46 -33.73
CA ALA A 392 -38.59 34.92 -34.59
C ALA A 392 -39.90 35.74 -34.50
N ARG A 393 -40.26 36.27 -33.32
CA ARG A 393 -41.41 37.17 -33.15
C ARG A 393 -41.19 38.58 -33.75
N GLY A 394 -39.95 39.05 -33.82
CA GLY A 394 -39.62 40.36 -34.40
C GLY A 394 -39.74 40.43 -35.93
N ARG A 395 -39.74 39.30 -36.64
CA ARG A 395 -39.85 39.27 -38.11
C ARG A 395 -41.29 39.28 -38.64
N ASN A 396 -42.31 39.22 -37.78
CA ASN A 396 -43.72 39.14 -38.19
C ASN A 396 -44.53 40.44 -37.98
N ARG A 397 -43.87 41.60 -37.89
CA ARG A 397 -44.56 42.90 -37.96
C ARG A 397 -44.45 43.46 -39.39
N LEU A 398 -45.52 43.28 -40.17
CA LEU A 398 -45.78 44.06 -41.38
C LEU A 398 -46.16 45.50 -41.01
N PRO A 399 -45.95 46.49 -41.91
CA PRO A 399 -46.14 47.91 -41.61
C PRO A 399 -47.63 48.28 -41.56
N SER A 400 -48.02 49.09 -40.58
CA SER A 400 -49.35 49.66 -40.42
C SER A 400 -49.68 50.67 -41.54
N GLN A 401 -50.83 50.47 -42.18
CA GLN A 401 -51.37 51.28 -43.28
C GLN A 401 -51.93 52.64 -42.81
N ALA A 402 -51.78 53.66 -43.65
CA ALA A 402 -52.47 54.96 -43.59
C ALA A 402 -53.92 54.85 -44.15
N PRO A 403 -54.84 55.78 -43.80
CA PRO A 403 -56.26 55.62 -44.13
C PRO A 403 -56.57 56.06 -45.58
N ARG A 404 -57.43 55.30 -46.26
CA ARG A 404 -58.02 55.69 -47.56
C ARG A 404 -59.54 55.50 -47.57
N GLN A 405 -60.18 56.46 -48.23
CA GLN A 405 -61.60 56.67 -48.40
C GLN A 405 -62.28 55.65 -49.33
N SER A 406 -63.61 55.64 -49.18
CA SER A 406 -64.70 54.88 -49.77
C SER A 406 -64.72 54.60 -51.29
N GLN A 407 -64.97 53.33 -51.64
CA GLN A 407 -66.02 52.70 -52.50
C GLN A 407 -66.69 53.52 -53.64
N PRO A 408 -67.18 52.91 -54.76
CA PRO A 408 -68.09 51.73 -54.81
C PRO A 408 -67.92 50.74 -56.00
N GLN A 409 -68.13 49.42 -55.85
CA GLN A 409 -69.34 48.55 -56.04
C GLN A 409 -69.41 47.75 -57.36
N GLY A 410 -69.93 46.51 -57.25
CA GLY A 410 -70.40 45.63 -58.34
C GLY A 410 -70.03 44.16 -58.06
N GLN A 411 -70.87 43.37 -57.33
CA GLN A 411 -71.85 42.38 -57.85
C GLN A 411 -71.20 41.29 -58.76
N ALA A 412 -71.49 39.99 -58.68
CA ALA A 412 -72.41 39.16 -57.92
C ALA A 412 -72.05 37.68 -58.20
N GLY A 413 -72.51 36.78 -57.32
CA GLY A 413 -73.03 35.46 -57.74
C GLY A 413 -72.16 34.20 -57.51
N PRO A 414 -72.80 33.03 -57.33
CA PRO A 414 -72.35 31.97 -56.42
C PRO A 414 -72.13 30.60 -57.10
N GLY A 415 -71.67 29.59 -56.35
CA GLY A 415 -71.97 28.18 -56.67
C GLY A 415 -70.82 27.15 -56.54
N THR A 416 -70.83 26.42 -55.42
CA THR A 416 -70.75 24.95 -55.27
C THR A 416 -69.95 24.04 -56.22
N GLY A 417 -69.19 23.10 -55.64
CA GLY A 417 -69.22 21.69 -56.10
C GLY A 417 -67.89 20.91 -56.26
N GLN A 418 -67.51 20.15 -55.22
CA GLN A 418 -67.19 18.70 -55.21
C GLN A 418 -66.05 18.00 -56.02
N VAL A 419 -65.34 17.14 -55.28
CA VAL A 419 -64.71 15.81 -55.55
C VAL A 419 -63.41 15.66 -56.41
N GLY A 420 -62.32 15.28 -55.72
CA GLY A 420 -61.62 13.98 -55.82
C GLY A 420 -60.70 13.66 -57.01
N GLY A 421 -59.52 13.08 -56.71
CA GLY A 421 -58.72 12.33 -57.69
C GLY A 421 -57.22 12.22 -57.39
N ALA A 422 -56.73 11.00 -57.22
CA ALA A 422 -55.34 10.63 -56.95
C ALA A 422 -54.44 10.64 -58.21
N GLY A 423 -53.11 10.69 -57.99
CA GLY A 423 -52.13 10.43 -59.05
C GLY A 423 -50.67 10.46 -58.55
N ARG A 424 -49.98 9.33 -58.70
CA ARG A 424 -48.51 9.13 -58.61
C ARG A 424 -48.00 8.96 -60.05
N PRO A 425 -46.69 9.15 -60.38
CA PRO A 425 -45.73 8.03 -60.29
C PRO A 425 -44.24 8.44 -60.06
N ALA A 426 -43.32 7.52 -60.35
CA ALA A 426 -41.98 7.28 -59.81
C ALA A 426 -40.77 7.67 -60.72
N GLY A 427 -39.52 7.47 -60.24
CA GLY A 427 -38.30 7.49 -61.07
C GLY A 427 -36.92 7.36 -60.38
N ASN A 428 -36.49 6.12 -60.09
CA ASN A 428 -35.17 5.43 -60.20
C ASN A 428 -33.78 5.87 -59.62
N LEU A 429 -33.06 4.78 -59.27
CA LEU A 429 -31.71 4.49 -58.74
C LEU A 429 -30.49 4.89 -59.61
N VAL A 430 -29.32 5.05 -58.96
CA VAL A 430 -28.02 4.44 -59.38
C VAL A 430 -27.19 4.03 -58.15
N THR A 431 -26.62 2.82 -58.20
CA THR A 431 -25.61 2.23 -57.31
C THR A 431 -24.23 2.21 -57.96
N ALA A 432 -23.14 2.32 -57.18
CA ALA A 432 -21.81 1.86 -57.59
C ALA A 432 -21.01 1.35 -56.37
N ARG A 433 -20.38 0.17 -56.54
CA ARG A 433 -19.60 -0.60 -55.57
C ARG A 433 -18.32 -1.08 -56.26
N ARG A 434 -17.16 -0.96 -55.61
CA ARG A 434 -15.86 -1.72 -55.77
C ARG A 434 -14.74 -0.91 -55.06
N ARG A 435 -13.66 -1.44 -54.47
CA ARG A 435 -13.17 -2.78 -54.08
C ARG A 435 -11.87 -2.56 -53.24
N GLY A 436 -11.65 -3.35 -52.19
CA GLY A 436 -10.37 -3.98 -51.80
C GLY A 436 -9.20 -3.16 -51.22
N GLY A 437 -8.64 -3.63 -50.09
CA GLY A 437 -7.29 -3.30 -49.62
C GLY A 437 -7.09 -3.44 -48.11
N GLN A 438 -6.69 -4.62 -47.65
CA GLN A 438 -6.39 -4.97 -46.26
C GLN A 438 -5.07 -4.37 -45.75
N GLY A 439 -5.03 -4.02 -44.47
CA GLY A 439 -3.83 -3.93 -43.65
C GLY A 439 -4.22 -4.09 -42.19
N GLN A 440 -3.96 -5.27 -41.60
CA GLN A 440 -4.03 -5.46 -40.14
C GLN A 440 -2.82 -4.79 -39.47
N PRO A 441 -2.91 -4.50 -38.17
CA PRO A 441 -1.97 -5.19 -37.30
C PRO A 441 -2.65 -5.95 -36.16
N VAL A 442 -1.97 -7.05 -35.85
CA VAL A 442 -2.23 -8.05 -34.84
C VAL A 442 -1.77 -7.53 -33.47
N HIS A 443 -2.34 -8.09 -32.40
CA HIS A 443 -2.05 -7.85 -30.97
C HIS A 443 -2.72 -6.64 -30.29
N ALA A 444 -4.03 -6.74 -30.10
CA ALA A 444 -4.74 -6.15 -28.96
C ALA A 444 -5.39 -7.28 -28.16
N GLY A 445 -4.59 -7.97 -27.36
CA GLY A 445 -5.05 -9.08 -26.52
C GLY A 445 -4.18 -9.18 -25.29
N LEU A 446 -4.37 -8.26 -24.35
CA LEU A 446 -3.99 -8.40 -22.92
C LEU A 446 -4.46 -7.24 -22.01
N PHE A 447 -5.20 -6.25 -22.53
CA PHE A 447 -5.82 -5.22 -21.69
C PHE A 447 -7.33 -5.17 -21.91
N SER A 448 -8.09 -5.71 -20.95
CA SER A 448 -9.42 -5.20 -20.57
C SER A 448 -10.06 -6.09 -19.48
N ALA A 449 -9.59 -5.94 -18.25
CA ALA A 449 -10.44 -6.17 -17.07
C ALA A 449 -10.57 -4.82 -16.36
N GLY A 450 -11.61 -4.05 -16.70
CA GLY A 450 -11.98 -2.84 -15.95
C GLY A 450 -12.37 -1.59 -16.74
N ALA A 451 -12.15 -1.50 -18.05
CA ALA A 451 -12.57 -0.31 -18.82
C ALA A 451 -13.96 -0.52 -19.47
N ARG A 452 -15.03 -0.04 -18.82
CA ARG A 452 -16.38 0.00 -19.40
C ARG A 452 -16.57 1.26 -20.26
N ARG A 453 -16.85 1.10 -21.55
CA ARG A 453 -17.15 2.24 -22.45
C ARG A 453 -18.57 2.76 -22.22
N VAL A 454 -18.69 4.07 -22.01
CA VAL A 454 -19.97 4.80 -21.90
C VAL A 454 -20.49 5.16 -23.29
N PHE A 455 -21.76 4.87 -23.57
CA PHE A 455 -22.43 5.30 -24.80
C PHE A 455 -23.44 6.42 -24.55
N PHE A 456 -23.41 7.46 -25.39
CA PHE A 456 -24.36 8.56 -25.36
C PHE A 456 -25.50 8.34 -26.38
N GLY A 457 -26.75 8.46 -25.91
CA GLY A 457 -27.94 8.41 -26.78
C GLY A 457 -27.98 9.55 -27.82
N ARG A 458 -28.83 9.38 -28.86
CA ARG A 458 -28.87 10.15 -30.12
C ARG A 458 -28.75 11.69 -30.05
N ARG A 459 -28.99 12.34 -28.91
CA ARG A 459 -28.89 13.82 -28.74
C ARG A 459 -27.57 14.33 -28.16
N LEU A 460 -26.65 13.45 -27.75
CA LEU A 460 -25.34 13.83 -27.17
C LEU A 460 -24.14 13.47 -28.07
N ARG A 461 -24.38 12.94 -29.28
CA ARG A 461 -23.32 12.57 -30.22
C ARG A 461 -22.43 13.73 -30.69
N ASP A 462 -22.89 14.97 -30.56
CA ASP A 462 -22.10 16.16 -30.91
C ASP A 462 -21.05 16.52 -29.84
N TRP A 463 -21.23 16.04 -28.60
CA TRP A 463 -20.28 16.29 -27.51
C TRP A 463 -19.09 15.32 -27.54
N ALA A 464 -19.31 14.06 -27.94
CA ALA A 464 -18.28 13.01 -28.00
C ALA A 464 -17.15 13.26 -29.03
N ARG A 465 -17.23 14.30 -29.87
CA ARG A 465 -16.16 14.67 -30.81
C ARG A 465 -15.15 15.68 -30.25
N ARG A 466 -15.34 16.16 -29.01
CA ARG A 466 -14.43 17.12 -28.36
C ARG A 466 -14.03 16.60 -26.98
N GLY A 467 -12.94 15.83 -26.93
CA GLY A 467 -12.18 15.46 -25.71
C GLY A 467 -13.01 15.10 -24.47
N THR A 468 -13.23 13.82 -24.23
CA THR A 468 -13.88 13.32 -23.00
C THR A 468 -13.07 13.67 -21.75
N PRO A 469 -13.65 14.35 -20.73
CA PRO A 469 -13.08 14.35 -19.39
C PRO A 469 -13.27 12.97 -18.75
N ALA A 470 -12.22 12.44 -18.13
CA ALA A 470 -12.28 11.19 -17.38
C ALA A 470 -13.05 11.42 -16.07
N LEU A 471 -14.23 10.81 -15.93
CA LEU A 471 -14.91 10.71 -14.64
C LEU A 471 -14.26 9.57 -13.84
N VAL A 472 -14.00 9.83 -12.56
CA VAL A 472 -13.50 8.82 -11.62
C VAL A 472 -14.64 7.83 -11.32
N ASP A 473 -14.37 6.55 -11.54
CA ASP A 473 -15.31 5.46 -11.37
C ASP A 473 -15.51 5.16 -9.88
N ASN A 474 -16.55 5.75 -9.28
CA ASN A 474 -16.99 5.47 -7.92
C ASN A 474 -18.50 5.21 -7.93
N GLN A 475 -18.92 4.09 -7.35
CA GLN A 475 -20.31 3.59 -7.39
C GLN A 475 -21.32 4.58 -6.81
N ARG A 476 -20.92 5.30 -5.76
CA ARG A 476 -21.72 6.36 -5.12
C ARG A 476 -21.99 7.54 -6.07
N ASN A 477 -21.06 7.83 -6.98
CA ASN A 477 -21.18 8.90 -7.97
C ASN A 477 -22.17 8.51 -9.08
N GLN A 478 -22.22 7.21 -9.43
CA GLN A 478 -23.15 6.70 -10.44
C GLN A 478 -24.60 6.75 -9.94
N GLU A 479 -24.84 6.42 -8.67
CA GLU A 479 -26.15 6.45 -8.03
C GLU A 479 -26.70 7.87 -7.91
N MET A 480 -25.87 8.81 -7.45
CA MET A 480 -26.26 10.22 -7.32
C MET A 480 -26.59 10.88 -8.68
N LEU A 481 -25.84 10.54 -9.73
CA LEU A 481 -26.10 11.02 -11.10
C LEU A 481 -27.39 10.46 -11.70
N ALA A 482 -27.74 9.20 -11.38
CA ALA A 482 -28.99 8.58 -11.82
C ALA A 482 -30.21 9.28 -11.22
N GLU A 483 -30.10 9.81 -10.00
CA GLU A 483 -31.18 10.52 -9.30
C GLU A 483 -31.32 11.99 -9.75
N GLN A 484 -30.21 12.67 -10.04
CA GLN A 484 -30.20 14.11 -10.38
C GLN A 484 -30.55 14.42 -11.85
N LEU A 485 -30.28 13.51 -12.79
CA LEU A 485 -30.54 13.72 -14.22
C LEU A 485 -32.03 13.85 -14.60
N PRO A 486 -32.97 13.09 -14.01
CA PRO A 486 -34.39 13.31 -14.18
C PRO A 486 -34.85 14.68 -13.67
N ALA A 487 -34.34 15.13 -12.52
CA ALA A 487 -34.68 16.42 -11.91
C ALA A 487 -34.24 17.62 -12.77
N LEU A 488 -33.16 17.47 -13.55
CA LEU A 488 -32.65 18.50 -14.47
C LEU A 488 -33.32 18.51 -15.86
N GLY A 489 -34.43 17.77 -16.05
CA GLY A 489 -35.20 17.76 -17.29
C GLY A 489 -34.58 16.90 -18.42
N HIS A 490 -33.74 15.94 -18.06
CA HIS A 490 -33.17 14.94 -18.97
C HIS A 490 -33.66 13.51 -18.66
N PRO A 491 -34.98 13.24 -18.65
CA PRO A 491 -35.57 11.97 -18.20
C PRO A 491 -35.30 10.76 -19.13
N GLY A 492 -34.53 10.94 -20.21
CA GLY A 492 -34.16 9.89 -21.16
C GLY A 492 -32.65 9.59 -21.22
N CYS A 493 -31.85 10.16 -20.32
CA CYS A 493 -30.44 9.83 -20.20
C CYS A 493 -30.28 8.76 -19.12
N SER A 494 -30.00 7.53 -19.54
CA SER A 494 -29.57 6.46 -18.63
C SER A 494 -28.10 6.13 -18.89
N PHE A 495 -27.34 5.92 -17.81
CA PHE A 495 -26.04 5.27 -17.89
C PHE A 495 -26.30 3.76 -17.89
N GLY A 496 -26.06 3.12 -19.04
CA GLY A 496 -26.23 1.68 -19.19
C GLY A 496 -24.88 0.98 -19.27
N SER A 497 -24.69 -0.06 -18.45
CA SER A 497 -23.86 -1.21 -18.82
C SER A 497 -24.48 -1.87 -20.07
N PRO A 498 -23.72 -2.55 -20.96
CA PRO A 498 -24.31 -3.18 -22.14
C PRO A 498 -25.42 -4.14 -21.72
N ARG A 499 -26.62 -3.91 -22.25
CA ARG A 499 -27.82 -4.73 -22.02
C ARG A 499 -27.55 -6.19 -22.38
N THR A 500 -27.89 -7.09 -21.46
CA THR A 500 -28.40 -8.42 -21.77
C THR A 500 -29.54 -8.29 -22.80
N ALA A 501 -29.48 -9.10 -23.86
CA ALA A 501 -30.44 -9.08 -24.95
C ALA A 501 -31.86 -9.48 -24.47
N PRO A 502 -32.94 -8.99 -25.10
CA PRO A 502 -34.30 -9.35 -24.72
C PRO A 502 -34.69 -10.70 -25.33
N GLY A 503 -35.05 -11.65 -24.46
CA GLY A 503 -35.93 -12.79 -24.76
C GLY A 503 -35.28 -14.03 -25.40
N GLY A 504 -35.31 -15.15 -24.68
CA GLY A 504 -35.27 -16.48 -25.29
C GLY A 504 -34.34 -17.53 -24.67
N SER A 505 -34.40 -17.78 -23.37
CA SER A 505 -34.25 -19.15 -22.84
C SER A 505 -34.70 -19.20 -21.38
N THR A 506 -35.52 -20.20 -21.09
CA THR A 506 -35.92 -20.66 -19.76
C THR A 506 -34.69 -20.78 -18.84
N PRO A 507 -34.78 -20.36 -17.57
CA PRO A 507 -33.69 -20.60 -16.62
C PRO A 507 -33.48 -22.11 -16.48
N ALA A 508 -32.23 -22.56 -16.63
CA ALA A 508 -31.82 -23.91 -16.28
C ALA A 508 -32.15 -24.15 -14.78
N PRO A 509 -32.59 -25.35 -14.39
CA PRO A 509 -33.01 -25.62 -13.03
C PRO A 509 -31.86 -25.39 -12.05
N ALA A 510 -32.19 -24.80 -10.91
CA ALA A 510 -31.29 -24.64 -9.78
C ALA A 510 -30.75 -26.01 -9.35
N LEU A 511 -29.43 -26.14 -9.26
CA LEU A 511 -28.81 -27.27 -8.59
C LEU A 511 -29.08 -27.10 -7.09
N GLU A 512 -29.95 -27.95 -6.56
CA GLU A 512 -30.15 -28.08 -5.11
C GLU A 512 -28.87 -28.61 -4.44
N PRO A 513 -28.59 -28.17 -3.19
CA PRO A 513 -27.45 -28.66 -2.43
C PRO A 513 -27.61 -30.16 -2.16
N ILE A 514 -26.55 -30.93 -2.43
CA ILE A 514 -26.52 -32.37 -2.15
C ILE A 514 -26.49 -32.55 -0.64
N ASP A 515 -27.56 -33.14 -0.12
CA ASP A 515 -27.74 -33.47 1.29
C ASP A 515 -26.77 -34.59 1.71
N GLU A 516 -26.16 -34.43 2.89
CA GLU A 516 -25.05 -35.23 3.39
C GLU A 516 -25.52 -36.52 4.10
N SER A 517 -26.55 -37.17 3.57
CA SER A 517 -27.21 -38.32 4.20
C SER A 517 -27.42 -39.49 3.23
N ASP A 518 -26.38 -39.92 2.52
CA ASP A 518 -26.41 -41.20 1.78
C ASP A 518 -25.02 -41.87 1.63
N ARG A 519 -24.22 -41.83 2.71
CA ARG A 519 -23.00 -42.66 2.84
C ARG A 519 -23.14 -43.86 3.77
N ASN A 520 -24.35 -44.23 4.19
CA ASN A 520 -24.55 -45.27 5.19
C ASN A 520 -25.66 -46.28 4.85
N ARG A 521 -25.58 -47.00 3.72
CA ARG A 521 -26.18 -48.34 3.61
C ARG A 521 -25.73 -49.19 2.42
N ALA A 522 -24.47 -49.65 2.43
CA ALA A 522 -24.12 -50.92 1.79
C ALA A 522 -22.90 -51.55 2.48
N GLY A 523 -23.13 -52.69 3.15
CA GLY A 523 -22.06 -53.66 3.44
C GLY A 523 -21.51 -53.74 4.86
N LYS A 524 -22.33 -54.19 5.82
CA LYS A 524 -21.83 -54.91 7.00
C LYS A 524 -21.25 -56.27 6.58
N LYS A 525 -20.20 -56.70 7.31
CA LYS A 525 -19.51 -58.03 7.40
C LYS A 525 -18.18 -58.06 6.61
N LYS A 526 -17.03 -58.46 7.16
CA LYS A 526 -16.67 -59.10 8.45
C LYS A 526 -15.12 -59.08 8.59
N THR A 527 -14.61 -58.77 9.78
CA THR A 527 -13.45 -59.37 10.50
C THR A 527 -12.21 -59.86 9.72
N ALA A 528 -11.02 -59.32 10.02
CA ALA A 528 -9.87 -60.03 10.64
C ALA A 528 -8.52 -59.25 10.54
N THR A 529 -7.67 -59.52 11.52
CA THR A 529 -6.39 -58.98 11.99
C THR A 529 -5.21 -59.07 10.97
N PRO A 530 -4.07 -58.37 11.18
CA PRO A 530 -3.04 -58.14 10.17
C PRO A 530 -1.90 -59.16 10.21
N SER A 531 -1.25 -59.43 9.07
CA SER A 531 0.10 -60.00 9.08
C SER A 531 0.88 -59.74 7.78
N ARG A 532 2.12 -59.26 8.01
CA ARG A 532 3.40 -59.62 7.39
C ARG A 532 3.60 -59.63 5.85
N CYS A 533 4.72 -58.96 5.54
CA CYS A 533 5.85 -59.44 4.74
C CYS A 533 5.90 -59.18 3.22
N ARG A 534 6.96 -58.42 2.90
CA ARG A 534 8.03 -58.72 1.96
C ARG A 534 7.77 -58.67 0.44
N SER A 535 8.56 -57.76 -0.12
CA SER A 535 9.61 -58.02 -1.12
C SER A 535 9.24 -58.08 -2.60
N THR A 536 9.92 -57.15 -3.28
CA THR A 536 10.73 -57.36 -4.49
C THR A 536 10.06 -57.54 -5.84
N ARG A 537 10.49 -56.63 -6.72
CA ARG A 537 11.16 -56.85 -8.01
C ARG A 537 10.35 -56.69 -9.31
N THR A 538 10.80 -55.65 -10.03
CA THR A 538 11.23 -55.61 -11.45
C THR A 538 10.21 -55.60 -12.59
N ASN A 539 10.44 -54.59 -13.45
CA ASN A 539 10.34 -54.55 -14.93
C ASN A 539 8.94 -54.82 -15.53
N SER A 540 8.47 -54.17 -16.59
CA SER A 540 9.12 -53.41 -17.66
C SER A 540 8.02 -52.80 -18.56
N ARG A 541 8.34 -51.67 -19.20
CA ARG A 541 7.88 -51.14 -20.51
C ARG A 541 6.45 -51.49 -21.03
N THR A 542 5.70 -50.49 -21.50
CA THR A 542 5.57 -50.09 -22.94
C THR A 542 4.22 -49.37 -23.24
N ILE A 543 4.32 -48.06 -23.55
CA ILE A 543 3.69 -47.28 -24.66
C ILE A 543 2.17 -47.42 -24.95
N ARG A 544 1.47 -46.27 -24.92
CA ARG A 544 0.79 -45.65 -26.10
C ARG A 544 0.23 -44.25 -25.77
N LEU A 545 0.87 -43.21 -26.30
CA LEU A 545 0.25 -41.89 -26.51
C LEU A 545 0.46 -41.50 -27.98
N SER A 546 -0.65 -41.21 -28.64
CA SER A 546 -0.74 -40.88 -30.05
C SER A 546 -0.40 -39.41 -30.32
N LYS A 547 0.40 -39.22 -31.36
CA LYS A 547 0.81 -37.94 -31.95
C LYS A 547 -0.38 -37.17 -32.53
N ARG A 548 -0.39 -35.84 -32.35
CA ARG A 548 -0.80 -34.90 -33.40
C ARG A 548 0.31 -33.87 -33.59
N ARG A 549 0.86 -33.85 -34.81
CA ARG A 549 1.84 -32.88 -35.34
C ARG A 549 1.13 -31.58 -35.70
N TRP A 550 1.77 -30.44 -35.44
CA TRP A 550 1.66 -29.24 -36.28
C TRP A 550 3.04 -28.90 -36.84
N SER A 551 3.08 -28.69 -38.15
CA SER A 551 4.25 -28.42 -38.99
C SER A 551 4.60 -26.94 -39.03
N CYS A 552 5.90 -26.61 -38.95
CA CYS A 552 6.42 -25.29 -39.30
C CYS A 552 7.02 -25.33 -40.72
N SER A 553 6.69 -24.34 -41.52
CA SER A 553 7.17 -24.13 -42.90
C SER A 553 8.43 -23.28 -42.90
N ALA A 554 9.39 -23.65 -43.73
CA ALA A 554 10.65 -22.95 -43.97
C ALA A 554 10.70 -22.43 -45.42
N ALA A 555 11.15 -21.18 -45.58
CA ALA A 555 11.74 -20.57 -46.79
C ALA A 555 12.35 -19.23 -46.33
N GLY A 556 13.57 -18.79 -46.66
CA GLY A 556 14.70 -19.33 -47.42
C GLY A 556 15.79 -18.24 -47.53
N SER A 557 17.06 -18.68 -47.64
CA SER A 557 18.26 -18.01 -48.22
C SER A 557 18.78 -16.68 -47.64
N SER A 558 20.09 -16.32 -47.64
CA SER A 558 21.41 -16.97 -47.58
C SER A 558 22.47 -15.83 -47.65
N ARG A 559 23.71 -16.14 -47.21
CA ARG A 559 25.00 -15.38 -47.30
C ARG A 559 25.31 -14.39 -46.16
N CYS A 560 26.54 -14.23 -45.64
CA CYS A 560 27.82 -14.97 -45.65
C CYS A 560 28.80 -14.20 -44.72
N GLY A 561 29.69 -14.93 -44.03
CA GLY A 561 31.00 -14.48 -43.47
C GLY A 561 30.96 -13.89 -42.05
N SER A 562 31.92 -14.13 -41.15
CA SER A 562 33.08 -15.02 -41.10
C SER A 562 33.68 -14.93 -39.68
N ASP A 563 33.96 -16.09 -39.10
CA ASP A 563 35.06 -16.45 -38.17
C ASP A 563 35.09 -16.12 -36.65
N PRO A 564 35.77 -17.00 -35.86
CA PRO A 564 35.42 -17.38 -34.48
C PRO A 564 36.58 -17.25 -33.46
N GLU A 565 36.30 -17.47 -32.16
CA GLU A 565 37.21 -18.01 -31.10
C GLU A 565 36.39 -18.11 -29.80
N ILE A 566 35.87 -19.27 -29.37
CA ILE A 566 36.50 -20.40 -28.65
C ILE A 566 37.39 -19.96 -27.48
N LEU A 567 36.88 -20.08 -26.24
CA LEU A 567 37.49 -20.93 -25.21
C LEU A 567 36.54 -21.07 -24.00
N THR A 568 35.88 -22.22 -23.95
CA THR A 568 35.31 -22.87 -22.77
C THR A 568 36.39 -23.27 -21.78
N TRP A 569 36.17 -23.04 -20.49
CA TRP A 569 36.62 -23.94 -19.43
C TRP A 569 35.46 -24.20 -18.46
N GLN A 570 35.18 -25.49 -18.32
CA GLN A 570 34.19 -26.14 -17.47
C GLN A 570 34.97 -26.94 -16.41
N ALA A 571 34.29 -27.36 -15.33
CA ALA A 571 34.68 -28.35 -14.30
C ALA A 571 35.23 -27.75 -12.98
N LEU A 572 34.88 -28.19 -11.77
CA LEU A 572 34.15 -29.36 -11.25
C LEU A 572 33.84 -29.11 -9.75
N VAL A 573 32.61 -29.48 -9.31
CA VAL A 573 32.28 -30.31 -8.11
C VAL A 573 32.78 -29.91 -6.71
N ASN A 574 31.85 -29.51 -5.84
CA ASN A 574 31.24 -30.38 -4.80
C ASN A 574 29.91 -29.80 -4.31
#